data_AF-A0A2D7TP63-F1
#
_entry.id   AF-A0A2D7TP63-F1
#
_cell.length_a   1.000
_cell.length_b   1.000
_cell.length_c   1.000
_cell.angle_alpha   90.00
_cell.angle_beta   90.00
_cell.angle_gamma   90.00
#
_symmetry.space_group_name_H-M   'P 1'
#
loop_
_entity.id
_entity.type
_entity.pdbx_description
1 polymer ?
#
loop_
_entity_poly.entity_id
_entity_poly.type
_entity_poly.pdbx_seq_one_letter_code
_entity_poly.pdbx_strand_id
1 'polypeptide(L)'
;MFAVIYQFKFPGVSEAKVAAGFCSESLGGKIAEYDFLGLNILISKDGDLNIHVKFEEAKALKKFEEDSEKLLGDLRNSFVFKENKVSGVFAFTYEKEAVATDIKFEGASVVRN
;
A
#
# COMPACT_ATOMS: atom_id res chain seq x y z
N MET A 1 -15.48 -10.18 -3.22
CA MET A 1 -14.41 -9.26 -2.80
C MET A 1 -13.38 -9.95 -1.88
N PHE A 2 -12.26 -10.33 -2.49
CA PHE A 2 -11.06 -10.84 -1.82
C PHE A 2 -10.12 -9.70 -1.50
N ALA A 3 -9.21 -9.88 -0.54
CA ALA A 3 -8.14 -8.92 -0.31
C ALA A 3 -6.86 -9.57 0.21
N VAL A 4 -5.76 -8.88 -0.07
CA VAL A 4 -4.48 -9.07 0.62
C VAL A 4 -4.15 -7.79 1.36
N ILE A 5 -3.65 -7.97 2.58
CA ILE A 5 -3.25 -6.93 3.50
C ILE A 5 -1.77 -7.11 3.79
N TYR A 6 -0.98 -6.08 3.50
CA TYR A 6 0.42 -5.98 3.93
C TYR A 6 0.52 -4.99 5.07
N GLN A 7 1.18 -5.40 6.15
CA GLN A 7 1.44 -4.56 7.30
C GLN A 7 2.95 -4.47 7.48
N PHE A 8 3.49 -3.27 7.34
CA PHE A 8 4.91 -2.98 7.53
C PHE A 8 5.08 -2.06 8.74
N LYS A 9 5.83 -2.52 9.74
CA LYS A 9 6.14 -1.75 10.93
C LYS A 9 7.52 -1.12 10.79
N PHE A 10 7.54 0.18 10.51
CA PHE A 10 8.77 0.95 10.39
C PHE A 10 9.24 1.47 11.77
N PRO A 11 10.53 1.85 11.92
CA PRO A 11 11.04 2.49 13.12
C PRO A 11 10.46 3.89 13.37
N GLY A 12 9.96 4.55 12.32
CA GLY A 12 9.48 5.92 12.37
C GLY A 12 8.50 6.28 11.25
N VAL A 13 7.77 7.38 11.46
CA VAL A 13 6.75 7.88 10.53
C VAL A 13 7.36 8.43 9.24
N SER A 14 8.58 8.96 9.29
CA SER A 14 9.27 9.51 8.12
C SER A 14 9.55 8.42 7.09
N GLU A 15 10.09 7.29 7.52
CA GLU A 15 10.36 6.12 6.69
C GLU A 15 9.06 5.56 6.11
N ALA A 16 8.02 5.46 6.93
CA ALA A 16 6.70 5.00 6.51
C ALA A 16 6.09 5.88 5.42
N LYS A 17 6.29 7.21 5.48
CA LYS A 17 5.84 8.15 4.43
C LYS A 17 6.55 7.94 3.11
N VAL A 18 7.87 7.75 3.13
CA VAL A 18 8.65 7.48 1.91
C VAL A 18 8.23 6.15 1.31
N ALA A 19 8.11 5.10 2.13
CA ALA A 19 7.63 3.79 1.72
C ALA A 19 6.20 3.86 1.14
N ALA A 20 5.30 4.65 1.74
CA ALA A 20 3.94 4.84 1.25
C ALA A 20 3.90 5.55 -0.11
N GLY A 21 4.78 6.53 -0.35
CA GLY A 21 4.94 7.16 -1.67
C GLY A 21 5.35 6.13 -2.73
N PHE A 22 6.42 5.38 -2.45
CA PHE A 22 6.88 4.31 -3.33
C PHE A 22 5.80 3.26 -3.62
N CYS A 23 5.07 2.82 -2.59
CA CYS A 23 3.99 1.84 -2.74
C CYS A 23 2.81 2.40 -3.53
N SER A 24 2.45 3.68 -3.32
CA SER A 24 1.39 4.35 -4.06
C SER A 24 1.70 4.43 -5.55
N GLU A 25 2.94 4.76 -5.92
CA GLU A 25 3.36 4.79 -7.32
C GLU A 25 3.43 3.38 -7.92
N SER A 26 4.10 2.45 -7.23
CA SER A 26 4.32 1.08 -7.72
C SER A 26 3.01 0.30 -7.87
N LEU A 27 2.15 0.33 -6.86
CA LEU A 27 0.86 -0.37 -6.90
C LEU A 27 -0.18 0.41 -7.69
N GLY A 28 -0.14 1.74 -7.64
CA GLY A 28 -1.02 2.61 -8.43
C GLY A 28 -0.84 2.39 -9.93
N GLY A 29 0.40 2.27 -10.40
CA GLY A 29 0.71 1.94 -11.79
C GLY A 29 0.25 0.54 -12.24
N LYS A 30 -0.15 -0.33 -11.29
CA LYS A 30 -0.58 -1.70 -11.53
C LYS A 30 -2.09 -1.90 -11.40
N ILE A 31 -2.85 -0.85 -11.03
CA ILE A 31 -4.31 -0.91 -10.86
C ILE A 31 -5.01 -1.53 -12.08
N ALA A 32 -4.70 -1.07 -13.29
CA ALA A 32 -5.33 -1.56 -14.52
C ALA A 32 -4.83 -2.96 -14.94
N GLU A 33 -3.58 -3.32 -14.61
CA GLU A 33 -2.97 -4.60 -15.01
C GLU A 33 -3.56 -5.79 -14.22
N TYR A 34 -3.89 -5.56 -12.95
CA TYR A 34 -4.43 -6.57 -12.04
C TYR A 34 -5.91 -6.35 -11.72
N ASP A 35 -6.54 -5.34 -12.32
CA ASP A 35 -7.94 -4.97 -12.13
C ASP A 35 -8.30 -4.83 -10.64
N PHE A 36 -7.57 -3.95 -9.93
CA PHE A 36 -7.81 -3.72 -8.50
C PHE A 36 -9.21 -3.14 -8.30
N LEU A 37 -10.01 -3.82 -7.48
CA LEU A 37 -11.31 -3.32 -7.04
C LEU A 37 -11.15 -2.19 -6.01
N GLY A 38 -10.04 -2.19 -5.28
CA GLY A 38 -9.71 -1.12 -4.33
C GLY A 38 -8.26 -1.21 -3.84
N LEU A 39 -7.66 -0.05 -3.63
CA LEU A 39 -6.32 0.10 -3.06
C LEU A 39 -6.39 1.12 -1.92
N ASN A 40 -6.04 0.70 -0.71
CA ASN A 40 -5.95 1.58 0.44
C ASN A 40 -4.53 1.52 1.00
N ILE A 41 -3.88 2.68 1.12
CA ILE A 41 -2.55 2.80 1.72
C ILE A 41 -2.70 3.74 2.92
N LEU A 42 -2.50 3.19 4.11
CA LEU A 42 -2.67 3.88 5.38
C LEU A 42 -1.34 3.94 6.12
N ILE A 43 -0.96 5.14 6.57
CA ILE A 43 0.16 5.34 7.50
C ILE A 43 -0.44 5.58 8.89
N SER A 44 -0.09 4.74 9.86
CA SER A 44 -0.48 4.90 11.26
C SER A 44 0.30 6.04 11.90
N LYS A 45 -0.23 6.61 12.98
CA LYS A 45 0.48 7.64 13.76
C LYS A 45 1.79 7.12 14.36
N ASP A 46 1.89 5.81 14.54
CA ASP A 46 3.05 5.13 15.11
C ASP A 46 4.09 4.73 14.03
N GLY A 47 3.82 5.02 12.76
CA GLY A 47 4.72 4.73 11.64
C GLY A 47 4.51 3.36 11.00
N ASP A 48 3.37 2.70 11.22
CA ASP A 48 3.03 1.47 10.52
C ASP A 48 2.39 1.79 9.16
N LEU A 49 2.81 1.10 8.10
CA LEU A 49 2.22 1.18 6.79
C LEU A 49 1.31 -0.03 6.57
N ASN A 50 0.03 0.21 6.30
CA ASN A 50 -0.96 -0.82 5.98
C ASN A 50 -1.43 -0.64 4.54
N ILE A 51 -1.28 -1.67 3.72
CA ILE A 51 -1.67 -1.69 2.32
C ILE A 51 -2.73 -2.75 2.13
N HIS A 52 -3.92 -2.34 1.70
CA HIS A 52 -5.02 -3.24 1.40
C HIS A 52 -5.25 -3.20 -0.11
N VAL A 53 -5.15 -4.36 -0.76
CA VAL A 53 -5.48 -4.52 -2.17
C VAL A 53 -6.67 -5.45 -2.29
N LYS A 54 -7.75 -4.99 -2.92
CA LYS A 54 -9.01 -5.70 -3.05
C LYS A 54 -9.20 -6.18 -4.48
N PHE A 55 -9.79 -7.36 -4.63
CA PHE A 55 -10.03 -8.03 -5.90
C PHE A 55 -11.46 -8.56 -5.96
N GLU A 56 -12.03 -8.60 -7.16
CA GLU A 56 -13.33 -9.23 -7.39
C GLU A 56 -13.22 -10.76 -7.25
N GLU A 57 -12.22 -11.36 -7.93
CA GLU A 57 -12.03 -12.80 -8.02
C GLU A 57 -10.79 -13.32 -7.26
N ALA A 58 -10.89 -14.54 -6.74
CA ALA A 58 -9.76 -15.24 -6.10
C ALA A 58 -8.58 -15.49 -7.05
N LYS A 59 -8.84 -15.63 -8.36
CA LYS A 59 -7.79 -15.84 -9.37
C LYS A 59 -6.92 -14.59 -9.52
N ALA A 60 -7.52 -13.40 -9.51
CA ALA A 60 -6.80 -12.14 -9.57
C ALA A 60 -5.92 -11.95 -8.32
N LEU A 61 -6.46 -12.27 -7.13
CA LEU A 61 -5.67 -12.29 -5.90
C LEU A 61 -4.44 -13.20 -6.02
N LYS A 62 -4.61 -14.46 -6.44
CA LYS A 62 -3.48 -15.41 -6.54
C LYS A 62 -2.40 -14.93 -7.50
N LYS A 63 -2.80 -14.44 -8.68
CA LYS A 63 -1.86 -13.88 -9.66
C LYS A 63 -1.08 -12.71 -9.06
N PHE A 64 -1.78 -11.79 -8.39
CA PHE A 64 -1.12 -10.66 -7.73
C PHE A 64 -0.17 -11.14 -6.62
N GLU A 65 -0.53 -12.13 -5.82
CA GLU A 65 0.35 -12.65 -4.78
C GLU A 65 1.67 -13.23 -5.33
N GLU A 66 1.62 -13.93 -6.47
CA GLU A 66 2.80 -14.48 -7.16
C GLU A 66 3.73 -13.36 -7.67
N ASP A 67 3.17 -12.28 -8.20
CA ASP A 67 3.95 -11.15 -8.75
C ASP A 67 4.36 -10.11 -7.69
N SER A 68 3.61 -10.03 -6.58
CA SER A 68 3.80 -9.03 -5.52
C SER A 68 5.14 -9.16 -4.80
N GLU A 69 5.73 -10.36 -4.76
CA GLU A 69 7.05 -10.55 -4.16
C GLU A 69 8.14 -9.76 -4.88
N LYS A 70 8.01 -9.59 -6.21
CA LYS A 70 8.94 -8.78 -7.00
C LYS A 70 8.65 -7.29 -6.80
N LEU A 71 7.38 -6.89 -6.83
CA LEU A 71 6.96 -5.50 -6.63
C LEU A 71 7.38 -4.94 -5.27
N LEU A 72 7.27 -5.75 -4.21
CA LEU A 72 7.65 -5.37 -2.86
C LEU A 72 9.09 -5.75 -2.52
N GLY A 73 9.80 -6.43 -3.43
CA GLY A 73 11.20 -6.82 -3.24
C GLY A 73 12.11 -5.62 -3.05
N ASP A 74 11.94 -4.59 -3.87
CA ASP A 74 12.72 -3.34 -3.75
C ASP A 74 12.45 -2.63 -2.42
N LEU A 75 11.20 -2.68 -1.93
CA LEU A 75 10.85 -2.14 -0.62
C LEU A 75 11.60 -2.88 0.50
N ARG A 76 11.56 -4.23 0.49
CA ARG A 76 12.24 -5.09 1.48
C ARG A 76 13.76 -4.90 1.47
N ASN A 77 14.34 -4.61 0.31
CA ASN A 77 15.78 -4.36 0.17
C ASN A 77 16.18 -2.94 0.58
N SER A 78 15.27 -1.97 0.46
CA SER A 78 15.56 -0.55 0.69
C SER A 78 15.31 -0.10 2.13
N PHE A 79 14.46 -0.79 2.88
CA PHE A 79 14.04 -0.36 4.22
C PHE A 79 14.15 -1.48 5.26
N VAL A 80 14.35 -1.08 6.52
CA VAL A 80 14.29 -1.97 7.67
C VAL A 80 12.90 -1.86 8.31
N PHE A 81 12.11 -2.93 8.26
CA PHE A 81 10.78 -3.01 8.87
C PHE A 81 10.45 -4.45 9.25
N LYS A 82 9.40 -4.63 10.06
CA LYS A 82 8.76 -5.94 10.25
C LYS A 82 7.56 -6.07 9.33
N GLU A 83 7.44 -7.19 8.64
CA GLU A 83 6.35 -7.46 7.71
C GLU A 83 5.39 -8.50 8.26
N ASN A 84 4.09 -8.28 8.04
CA ASN A 84 3.04 -9.27 8.17
C ASN A 84 2.14 -9.22 6.93
N LYS A 85 1.78 -10.39 6.40
CA LYS A 85 0.92 -10.53 5.22
C LYS A 85 -0.29 -11.39 5.57
N VAL A 86 -1.48 -10.92 5.23
CA VAL A 86 -2.74 -11.65 5.45
C VAL A 86 -3.59 -11.58 4.19
N SER A 87 -4.09 -12.72 3.72
CA SER A 87 -5.04 -12.80 2.60
C SER A 87 -6.37 -13.35 3.09
N GLY A 88 -7.48 -12.80 2.61
CA GLY A 88 -8.81 -13.14 3.10
C GLY A 88 -9.96 -12.62 2.24
N VAL A 89 -11.17 -12.74 2.78
CA VAL A 89 -12.42 -12.31 2.15
C VAL A 89 -13.14 -11.37 3.11
N PHE A 90 -13.69 -10.28 2.61
CA PHE A 90 -14.51 -9.41 3.44
C PHE A 90 -15.87 -10.06 3.72
N ALA A 91 -16.17 -10.30 4.99
CA ALA A 91 -17.49 -10.75 5.42
C ALA A 91 -18.55 -9.63 5.32
N PHE A 92 -18.11 -8.38 5.43
CA PHE A 92 -18.94 -7.18 5.30
C PHE A 92 -18.07 -6.01 4.85
N THR A 93 -18.56 -5.16 3.95
CA THR A 93 -17.91 -3.90 3.57
C THR A 93 -18.94 -2.87 3.18
N TYR A 94 -18.74 -1.64 3.65
CA TYR A 94 -19.54 -0.49 3.30
C TYR A 94 -18.60 0.68 3.00
N GLU A 95 -18.75 1.30 1.83
CA GLU A 95 -18.02 2.49 1.41
C GLU A 95 -19.02 3.49 0.84
N LYS A 96 -18.96 4.76 1.27
CA LYS A 96 -19.96 5.79 0.95
C LYS A 96 -19.71 6.52 -0.39
N GLU A 97 -18.80 6.05 -1.26
CA GLU A 97 -18.21 6.78 -2.43
C GLU A 97 -17.39 8.02 -2.05
N ALA A 98 -16.51 8.59 -2.90
CA ALA A 98 -15.20 8.08 -3.32
C ALA A 98 -14.12 9.01 -2.72
N VAL A 99 -13.04 8.46 -2.17
CA VAL A 99 -11.95 9.27 -1.56
C VAL A 99 -10.70 9.18 -2.43
N ALA A 100 -10.48 10.19 -3.27
CA ALA A 100 -9.16 10.45 -3.84
C ALA A 100 -8.32 11.15 -2.77
N THR A 101 -7.24 10.50 -2.32
CA THR A 101 -6.33 11.07 -1.32
C THR A 101 -4.94 11.13 -1.92
N ASP A 102 -4.64 12.24 -2.61
CA ASP A 102 -3.27 12.56 -3.00
C ASP A 102 -2.53 13.13 -1.78
N ILE A 103 -1.44 12.48 -1.37
CA ILE A 103 -0.54 13.02 -0.34
C ILE A 103 0.33 14.09 -1.02
N LYS A 104 0.00 15.37 -0.82
CA LYS A 104 0.90 16.47 -1.19
C LYS A 104 2.11 16.47 -0.25
N PHE A 105 3.26 16.05 -0.75
CA PHE A 105 4.54 16.22 -0.05
C PHE A 105 4.95 17.70 -0.15
N GLU A 106 4.95 18.44 0.96
CA GLU A 106 5.58 19.77 0.99
C GLU A 106 7.10 19.60 0.88
N GLY A 107 7.64 19.97 -0.27
CA GLY A 107 9.08 20.05 -0.50
C GLY A 107 9.72 21.12 0.39
N ALA A 108 10.95 20.86 0.83
CA ALA A 108 11.71 21.63 1.81
C ALA A 108 11.61 23.16 1.62
N SER A 109 11.29 23.86 2.71
CA SER A 109 11.36 25.31 2.81
C SER A 109 12.75 25.79 2.43
N VAL A 110 12.87 26.50 1.30
CA VAL A 110 14.09 27.21 0.94
C VAL A 110 14.26 28.35 1.93
N VAL A 111 15.15 28.17 2.92
CA VAL A 111 15.64 29.27 3.74
C VAL A 111 16.51 30.13 2.82
N ARG A 112 15.97 31.25 2.35
CA ARG A 112 16.75 32.29 1.69
C ARG A 112 17.45 33.09 2.79
N ASN A 113 18.79 33.08 2.74
CA ASN A 113 19.66 33.95 3.54
C ASN A 113 19.40 35.43 3.26
#